data_AF-A0A7S1WYD8-F1
#
_entry.id   AF-A0A7S1WYD8-F1
#
_cell.length_a   1.000
_cell.length_b   1.000
_cell.length_c   1.000
_cell.angle_alpha   90.00
_cell.angle_beta   90.00
_cell.angle_gamma   90.00
#
_symmetry.space_group_name_H-M   'P 1'
#
loop_
_entity.id
_entity.type
_entity.pdbx_description
1 polymer ?
#
loop_
_entity_poly.entity_id
_entity_poly.type
_entity_poly.pdbx_seq_one_letter_code
_entity_poly.pdbx_strand_id
1 'polypeptide(L)'
;GAPARTGDTRTPPQSPGGKDDAEGNTPGAAPRECPYIGLNQANSHMLDAQCLWDAAMAHSVVETLARLRAPTSTPPTPQSLPTEPRSVENDKKSPLVLHVCGKFHCEHHLGIPERLHESNGVRTLVVACVPSAKVHMAADKLPEAAKGMADFLVLTDATVPRSFDVTHPI
;
A
#
# COMPACT_ATOMS: atom_id res chain seq x y z
N GLY A 1 -47.74 15.51 -33.09
CA GLY A 1 -48.07 14.72 -31.89
C GLY A 1 -47.21 13.49 -31.89
N ALA A 2 -46.36 13.33 -30.88
CA ALA A 2 -45.54 12.15 -30.63
C ALA A 2 -45.74 11.75 -29.15
N PRO A 3 -45.82 10.44 -28.81
CA PRO A 3 -46.11 10.03 -27.44
C PRO A 3 -44.86 10.11 -26.55
N ALA A 4 -45.08 10.61 -25.34
CA ALA A 4 -44.08 10.73 -24.29
C ALA A 4 -43.64 9.35 -23.76
N ARG A 5 -42.32 9.14 -23.65
CA ARG A 5 -41.70 8.00 -22.97
C ARG A 5 -41.90 8.15 -21.45
N THR A 6 -42.66 7.24 -20.85
CA THR A 6 -42.76 7.06 -19.40
C THR A 6 -41.48 6.43 -18.86
N GLY A 7 -40.84 7.10 -17.90
CA GLY A 7 -39.62 6.64 -17.23
C GLY A 7 -39.91 5.51 -16.24
N ASP A 8 -39.10 4.45 -16.32
CA ASP A 8 -39.07 3.32 -15.41
C ASP A 8 -38.27 3.71 -14.15
N THR A 9 -38.97 4.02 -13.06
CA THR A 9 -38.36 4.29 -11.74
C THR A 9 -37.99 2.97 -11.07
N ARG A 10 -36.79 2.46 -11.35
CA ARG A 10 -36.20 1.38 -10.55
C ARG A 10 -35.70 1.92 -9.22
N THR A 11 -36.45 1.64 -8.17
CA THR A 11 -36.05 1.85 -6.78
C THR A 11 -34.82 0.97 -6.47
N PRO A 12 -33.72 1.52 -5.94
CA PRO A 12 -32.59 0.71 -5.50
C PRO A 12 -32.99 -0.19 -4.30
N PRO A 13 -32.39 -1.39 -4.16
CA PRO A 13 -32.66 -2.26 -3.03
C PRO A 13 -32.21 -1.59 -1.73
N GLN A 14 -33.17 -1.38 -0.82
CA GLN A 14 -32.89 -0.93 0.54
C GLN A 14 -32.05 -1.99 1.26
N SER A 15 -30.85 -1.62 1.70
CA SER A 15 -30.08 -2.42 2.65
C SER A 15 -30.87 -2.52 3.96
N PRO A 16 -31.04 -3.71 4.54
CA PRO A 16 -31.75 -3.84 5.81
C PRO A 16 -30.96 -3.12 6.90
N GLY A 17 -31.63 -2.16 7.54
CA GLY A 17 -31.09 -1.39 8.66
C GLY A 17 -30.66 -2.31 9.80
N GLY A 18 -29.37 -2.25 10.14
CA GLY A 18 -28.84 -2.81 11.36
C GLY A 18 -29.41 -2.03 12.54
N LYS A 19 -30.26 -2.68 13.33
CA LYS A 19 -30.59 -2.23 14.67
C LYS A 19 -29.40 -2.51 15.57
N ASP A 20 -28.93 -1.46 16.22
CA ASP A 20 -28.10 -1.52 17.40
C ASP A 20 -28.85 -2.27 18.50
N ASP A 21 -28.44 -3.50 18.80
CA ASP A 21 -28.87 -4.21 19.99
C ASP A 21 -27.66 -4.83 20.68
N ALA A 22 -27.31 -4.18 21.79
CA ALA A 22 -26.89 -4.73 23.07
C ALA A 22 -26.08 -6.05 23.10
N GLU A 23 -24.91 -5.92 23.72
CA GLU A 23 -24.03 -6.97 24.23
C GLU A 23 -24.79 -8.12 24.92
N GLY A 24 -24.98 -9.21 24.20
CA GLY A 24 -25.34 -10.52 24.73
C GLY A 24 -24.24 -11.52 24.45
N ASN A 25 -23.21 -11.56 25.31
CA ASN A 25 -22.16 -12.58 25.26
C ASN A 25 -22.77 -13.94 25.63
N THR A 26 -23.22 -14.69 24.61
CA THR A 26 -23.77 -16.04 24.79
C THR A 26 -22.63 -17.05 24.67
N PRO A 27 -22.20 -17.72 25.75
CA PRO A 27 -21.17 -18.74 25.69
C PRO A 27 -21.76 -19.99 25.00
N GLY A 28 -21.44 -20.18 23.72
CA GLY A 28 -21.89 -21.34 22.95
C GLY A 28 -22.26 -21.09 21.49
N ALA A 29 -22.21 -19.85 21.00
CA ALA A 29 -22.36 -19.58 19.58
C ALA A 29 -21.14 -20.14 18.82
N ALA A 30 -21.38 -21.11 17.92
CA ALA A 30 -20.36 -21.68 17.04
C ALA A 30 -19.59 -20.55 16.32
N PRO A 31 -18.28 -20.73 16.07
CA PRO A 31 -17.44 -19.70 15.45
C PRO A 31 -18.08 -19.27 14.14
N ARG A 32 -18.51 -18.01 14.08
CA ARG A 32 -19.16 -17.43 12.91
C ARG A 32 -18.11 -17.29 11.81
N GLU A 33 -18.07 -18.27 10.92
CA GLU A 33 -17.27 -18.25 9.70
C GLU A 33 -17.71 -17.07 8.83
N CYS A 34 -16.75 -16.27 8.35
CA CYS A 34 -17.06 -15.16 7.45
C CYS A 34 -17.63 -15.74 6.13
N PRO A 35 -18.89 -15.45 5.76
CA PRO A 35 -19.56 -16.12 4.63
C PRO A 35 -18.96 -15.78 3.27
N TYR A 36 -18.13 -14.74 3.20
CA TYR A 36 -17.53 -14.28 1.95
C TYR A 36 -16.09 -14.74 1.73
N ILE A 37 -15.39 -15.17 2.79
CA ILE A 37 -13.97 -15.53 2.69
C ILE A 37 -13.71 -16.97 3.17
N GLY A 38 -14.67 -17.64 3.83
CA GLY A 38 -14.51 -19.06 4.21
C GLY A 38 -13.30 -19.31 5.11
N LEU A 39 -12.86 -18.28 5.84
CA LEU A 39 -11.68 -18.34 6.69
C LEU A 39 -12.10 -18.73 8.10
N ASN A 40 -11.82 -19.99 8.44
CA ASN A 40 -11.87 -20.44 9.82
C ASN A 40 -10.62 -19.93 10.55
N GLN A 41 -10.78 -18.88 11.39
CA GLN A 41 -9.71 -18.29 12.20
C GLN A 41 -8.93 -19.31 13.04
N ALA A 42 -9.53 -20.45 13.39
CA ALA A 42 -8.87 -21.46 14.23
C ALA A 42 -7.76 -22.24 13.49
N ASN A 43 -7.75 -22.26 12.15
CA ASN A 43 -6.79 -23.01 11.33
C ASN A 43 -6.27 -22.21 10.12
N SER A 44 -6.38 -20.87 10.13
CA SER A 44 -6.05 -20.10 8.95
C SER A 44 -4.53 -19.85 8.85
N HIS A 45 -3.88 -20.40 7.82
CA HIS A 45 -2.51 -20.07 7.40
C HIS A 45 -2.40 -18.66 6.78
N MET A 46 -3.26 -17.72 7.21
CA MET A 46 -3.29 -16.36 6.67
C MET A 46 -2.01 -15.58 6.96
N LEU A 47 -1.47 -15.73 8.17
CA LEU A 47 -0.21 -15.08 8.52
C LEU A 47 0.93 -15.63 7.67
N ASP A 48 0.96 -16.93 7.39
CA ASP A 48 1.96 -17.54 6.51
C ASP A 48 1.81 -17.02 5.07
N ALA A 49 0.57 -16.92 4.56
CA ALA A 49 0.30 -16.37 3.24
C ALA A 49 0.71 -14.89 3.15
N GLN A 50 0.43 -14.11 4.18
CA GLN A 50 0.84 -12.71 4.30
C GLN A 50 2.37 -12.58 4.31
N CYS A 51 3.05 -13.36 5.15
CA CYS A 51 4.51 -13.42 5.21
C CYS A 51 5.13 -13.81 3.85
N LEU A 52 4.51 -14.76 3.14
CA LEU A 52 4.95 -15.18 1.81
C LEU A 52 4.78 -14.06 0.78
N TRP A 53 3.66 -13.32 0.83
CA TRP A 53 3.46 -12.14 -0.02
C TRP A 53 4.46 -11.03 0.25
N ASP A 54 4.74 -10.73 1.52
CA ASP A 54 5.74 -9.72 1.91
C ASP A 54 7.14 -10.11 1.42
N ALA A 55 7.52 -11.39 1.57
CA ALA A 55 8.78 -11.91 1.07
C ALA A 55 8.89 -11.81 -0.46
N ALA A 56 7.81 -12.15 -1.20
CA ALA A 56 7.79 -12.03 -2.65
C ALA A 56 7.93 -10.57 -3.12
N MET A 57 7.24 -9.63 -2.46
CA MET A 57 7.37 -8.20 -2.76
C MET A 57 8.77 -7.68 -2.47
N ALA A 58 9.35 -8.02 -1.32
CA ALA A 58 10.72 -7.65 -0.97
C ALA A 58 11.74 -8.21 -1.99
N HIS A 59 11.60 -9.48 -2.39
CA HIS A 59 12.44 -10.09 -3.42
C HIS A 59 12.40 -9.29 -4.74
N SER A 60 11.21 -8.86 -5.18
CA SER A 60 11.06 -8.08 -6.42
C SER A 60 11.78 -6.72 -6.36
N VAL A 61 11.79 -6.08 -5.18
CA VAL A 61 12.50 -4.81 -4.95
C VAL A 61 14.01 -5.03 -5.00
N VAL A 62 14.51 -6.07 -4.33
CA VAL A 62 15.94 -6.43 -4.33
C VAL A 62 16.42 -6.74 -5.76
N GLU A 63 15.66 -7.54 -6.50
CA GLU A 63 15.98 -7.86 -7.89
C GLU A 63 16.01 -6.61 -8.77
N THR A 64 15.04 -5.71 -8.61
CA THR A 64 14.99 -4.44 -9.33
C THR A 64 16.21 -3.57 -9.02
N LEU A 65 16.57 -3.43 -7.74
CA LEU A 65 17.78 -2.71 -7.33
C LEU A 65 19.04 -3.34 -7.92
N ALA A 66 19.16 -4.67 -7.92
CA ALA A 66 20.29 -5.38 -8.52
C ALA A 66 20.40 -5.10 -10.03
N ARG A 67 19.28 -5.15 -10.76
CA ARG A 67 19.22 -4.81 -12.20
C ARG A 67 19.65 -3.36 -12.47
N LEU A 68 19.25 -2.42 -11.63
CA LEU A 68 19.63 -1.01 -11.75
C LEU A 68 21.09 -0.73 -11.36
N ARG A 69 21.70 -1.57 -10.53
CA ARG A 69 23.14 -1.50 -10.18
C ARG A 69 24.03 -2.11 -11.25
N ALA A 70 23.52 -3.07 -12.01
CA ALA A 70 24.29 -3.72 -13.06
C ALA A 70 24.77 -2.64 -14.06
N PRO A 71 26.07 -2.59 -14.37
CA PRO A 71 26.56 -1.67 -15.38
C PRO A 71 25.79 -2.00 -16.67
N THR A 72 25.09 -1.01 -17.22
CA THR A 72 24.57 -1.10 -18.58
C THR A 72 25.77 -1.43 -19.46
N SER A 73 25.86 -2.68 -19.90
CA SER A 73 26.84 -3.13 -20.86
C SER A 73 26.52 -2.39 -22.15
N THR A 74 27.00 -1.16 -22.24
CA THR A 74 26.91 -0.35 -23.45
C THR A 74 27.68 -1.16 -24.47
N PRO A 75 27.04 -1.66 -25.53
CA PRO A 75 27.76 -2.39 -26.56
C PRO A 75 28.92 -1.51 -27.04
N PRO A 76 30.13 -2.07 -27.24
CA PRO A 76 31.30 -1.28 -27.58
C PRO A 76 31.00 -0.48 -28.84
N THR A 77 30.94 0.85 -28.69
CA THR A 77 30.84 1.75 -29.85
C THR A 77 32.19 1.65 -30.58
N PRO A 78 32.20 1.35 -31.89
CA PRO A 78 33.45 1.27 -32.65
C PRO A 78 34.21 2.60 -32.57
N GLN A 79 35.49 2.47 -32.23
CA GLN A 79 36.39 3.50 -31.74
C GLN A 79 36.57 4.66 -32.73
N SER A 80 36.31 5.90 -32.28
CA SER A 80 36.84 7.12 -32.90
C SER A 80 37.62 7.92 -31.86
N LEU A 81 38.94 7.91 -32.04
CA LEU A 81 40.05 8.78 -31.58
C LEU A 81 39.97 9.59 -30.26
N PRO A 82 41.10 9.67 -29.51
CA PRO A 82 41.17 10.23 -28.17
C PRO A 82 41.27 11.75 -28.18
N THR A 83 40.42 12.46 -27.42
CA THR A 83 40.64 13.88 -27.14
C THR A 83 40.13 14.22 -25.72
N GLU A 84 41.11 14.57 -24.88
CA GLU A 84 41.07 15.21 -23.56
C GLU A 84 40.74 14.41 -22.28
N PRO A 85 41.49 14.69 -21.17
CA PRO A 85 41.25 14.12 -19.85
C PRO A 85 40.10 14.86 -19.15
N ARG A 86 38.88 14.33 -19.32
CA ARG A 86 37.73 14.75 -18.48
C ARG A 86 37.75 14.01 -17.15
N SER A 87 38.36 14.63 -16.14
CA SER A 87 38.09 14.33 -14.72
C SER A 87 36.70 14.86 -14.36
N VAL A 88 35.65 14.18 -14.81
CA VAL A 88 34.30 14.38 -14.28
C VAL A 88 34.03 13.20 -13.37
N GLU A 89 34.18 13.45 -12.08
CA GLU A 89 33.81 12.55 -10.99
C GLU A 89 32.29 12.32 -11.10
N ASN A 90 31.91 11.33 -11.90
CA ASN A 90 30.52 10.91 -12.03
C ASN A 90 30.14 10.26 -10.70
N ASP A 91 29.55 11.05 -9.80
CA ASP A 91 28.82 10.56 -8.65
C ASP A 91 27.80 9.51 -9.13
N LYS A 92 28.17 8.24 -9.02
CA LYS A 92 27.27 7.13 -9.30
C LYS A 92 26.17 7.18 -8.25
N LYS A 93 25.06 7.83 -8.58
CA LYS A 93 23.86 7.84 -7.76
C LYS A 93 23.42 6.40 -7.51
N SER A 94 23.27 6.03 -6.24
CA SER A 94 22.68 4.74 -5.88
C SER A 94 21.26 4.66 -6.44
N PRO A 95 20.84 3.52 -7.03
CA PRO A 95 19.49 3.40 -7.55
C PRO A 95 18.46 3.48 -6.43
N LEU A 96 17.27 3.99 -6.78
CA LEU A 96 16.14 4.19 -5.89
C LEU A 96 14.91 3.50 -6.48
N VAL A 97 14.18 2.76 -5.63
CA VAL A 97 12.92 2.11 -5.99
C VAL A 97 11.84 2.64 -5.05
N LEU A 98 10.72 3.10 -5.63
CA LEU A 98 9.50 3.43 -4.90
C LEU A 98 8.52 2.27 -5.07
N HIS A 99 8.17 1.61 -3.97
CA HIS A 99 7.18 0.54 -3.94
C HIS A 99 5.90 1.03 -3.26
N VAL A 100 4.76 0.89 -3.94
CA VAL A 100 3.45 1.31 -3.42
C VAL A 100 2.65 0.05 -3.07
N CYS A 101 2.26 -0.08 -1.81
CA CYS A 101 1.53 -1.23 -1.28
C CYS A 101 0.49 -0.79 -0.24
N GLY A 102 -0.32 -1.74 0.23
CA GLY A 102 -1.23 -1.51 1.37
C GLY A 102 -0.45 -1.32 2.67
N LYS A 103 -0.96 -0.47 3.58
CA LYS A 103 -0.29 -0.09 4.84
C LYS A 103 0.20 -1.27 5.68
N PHE A 104 -0.59 -2.36 5.75
CA PHE A 104 -0.26 -3.56 6.53
C PHE A 104 1.05 -4.25 6.12
N HIS A 105 1.55 -3.99 4.91
CA HIS A 105 2.78 -4.59 4.40
C HIS A 105 4.05 -3.82 4.79
N CYS A 106 3.92 -2.65 5.45
CA CYS A 106 5.07 -1.82 5.77
C CYS A 106 4.98 -1.03 7.09
N GLU A 107 3.80 -0.96 7.73
CA GLU A 107 3.68 -0.25 9.00
C GLU A 107 4.56 -0.87 10.10
N HIS A 108 5.05 -0.03 11.00
CA HIS A 108 5.97 -0.40 12.08
C HIS A 108 7.27 -1.07 11.59
N HIS A 109 7.63 -0.87 10.32
CA HIS A 109 8.74 -1.54 9.66
C HIS A 109 8.63 -3.09 9.67
N LEU A 110 7.41 -3.62 9.75
CA LEU A 110 7.10 -5.05 9.64
C LEU A 110 6.66 -5.43 8.22
N GLY A 111 6.79 -6.71 7.86
CA GLY A 111 6.41 -7.20 6.53
C GLY A 111 7.53 -6.98 5.50
N ILE A 112 7.29 -6.16 4.48
CA ILE A 112 8.27 -5.90 3.42
C ILE A 112 9.57 -5.29 3.98
N PRO A 113 9.55 -4.23 4.82
CA PRO A 113 10.79 -3.64 5.35
C PRO A 113 11.62 -4.62 6.18
N GLU A 114 10.98 -5.52 6.94
CA GLU A 114 11.64 -6.59 7.69
C GLU A 114 12.39 -7.54 6.74
N ARG A 115 11.74 -7.99 5.66
CA ARG A 115 12.37 -8.84 4.63
C ARG A 115 13.48 -8.12 3.87
N LEU A 116 13.35 -6.82 3.64
CA LEU A 116 14.41 -6.02 3.03
C LEU A 116 15.60 -5.83 3.99
N HIS A 117 15.38 -5.81 5.30
CA HIS A 117 16.45 -5.73 6.29
C HIS A 117 17.32 -6.99 6.28
N GLU A 118 16.72 -8.16 6.04
CA GLU A 118 17.44 -9.44 5.83
C GLU A 118 18.32 -9.40 4.56
N SER A 119 17.99 -8.51 3.61
CA SER A 119 18.73 -8.32 2.37
C SER A 119 19.86 -7.29 2.55
N ASN A 120 21.09 -7.77 2.71
CA ASN A 120 22.27 -6.94 2.95
C ASN A 120 22.36 -5.72 1.99
N GLY A 121 22.46 -4.52 2.56
CA GLY A 121 22.76 -3.29 1.82
C GLY A 121 21.57 -2.59 1.18
N VAL A 122 20.33 -2.94 1.54
CA VAL A 122 19.14 -2.14 1.22
C VAL A 122 18.85 -1.18 2.39
N ARG A 123 18.65 0.10 2.07
CA ARG A 123 18.13 1.09 3.03
C ARG A 123 16.67 1.35 2.68
N THR A 124 15.82 1.32 3.70
CA THR A 124 14.36 1.47 3.54
C THR A 124 13.91 2.76 4.22
N LEU A 125 12.94 3.44 3.61
CA LEU A 125 12.21 4.56 4.17
C LEU A 125 10.72 4.27 3.94
N VAL A 126 9.94 4.27 5.01
CA VAL A 126 8.51 3.98 4.99
C VAL A 126 7.73 5.29 5.08
N VAL A 127 6.85 5.51 4.10
CA VAL A 127 5.86 6.59 4.12
C VAL A 127 4.48 5.94 4.20
N ALA A 128 3.71 6.22 5.25
CA ALA A 128 2.35 5.71 5.37
C ALA A 128 1.33 6.85 5.25
N CYS A 129 0.31 6.63 4.41
CA CYS A 129 -0.86 7.51 4.33
C CYS A 129 -1.92 7.03 5.30
N VAL A 130 -2.35 7.88 6.24
CA VAL A 130 -3.29 7.53 7.30
C VAL A 130 -4.48 8.49 7.28
N PRO A 131 -5.72 7.98 7.20
CA PRO A 131 -6.90 8.84 7.31
C PRO A 131 -6.99 9.43 8.72
N SER A 132 -7.25 10.73 8.78
CA SER A 132 -7.40 11.50 10.01
C SER A 132 -8.78 12.17 10.00
N ALA A 133 -9.56 11.97 11.06
CA ALA A 133 -10.71 12.82 11.31
C ALA A 133 -10.21 14.24 11.62
N LYS A 134 -10.93 15.26 11.12
CA LYS A 134 -10.62 16.71 11.08
C LYS A 134 -10.10 17.39 12.38
N VAL A 135 -9.87 16.66 13.46
CA VAL A 135 -9.73 17.19 14.83
C VAL A 135 -8.32 17.01 15.42
N HIS A 136 -7.39 16.25 14.82
CA HIS A 136 -6.15 15.87 15.54
C HIS A 136 -4.90 16.71 15.28
N MET A 137 -4.94 17.78 14.48
CA MET A 137 -3.78 18.68 14.35
C MET A 137 -3.87 19.93 15.23
N ALA A 138 -4.85 20.03 16.14
CA ALA A 138 -5.05 21.21 16.98
C ALA A 138 -3.90 21.52 17.97
N ALA A 139 -2.78 20.77 17.92
CA ALA A 139 -1.63 20.99 18.80
C ALA A 139 -0.29 20.47 18.22
N ASP A 140 -0.17 20.25 16.90
CA ASP A 140 1.03 19.65 16.27
C ASP A 140 1.48 18.31 16.91
N LYS A 141 0.59 17.62 17.62
CA LYS A 141 0.87 16.38 18.31
C LYS A 141 0.32 15.21 17.51
N LEU A 142 1.22 14.33 17.11
CA LEU A 142 0.85 13.05 16.54
C LEU A 142 0.16 12.18 17.61
N PRO A 143 -0.97 11.51 17.30
CA PRO A 143 -1.58 10.55 18.21
C PRO A 143 -0.59 9.46 18.62
N GLU A 144 -0.64 8.98 19.87
CA GLU A 144 0.22 7.89 20.35
C GLU A 144 0.17 6.66 19.45
N ALA A 145 -1.02 6.31 18.94
CA ALA A 145 -1.22 5.18 18.05
C ALA A 145 -0.48 5.29 16.70
N ALA A 146 -0.04 6.49 16.32
CA ALA A 146 0.71 6.74 15.09
C ALA A 146 2.23 6.80 15.32
N LYS A 147 2.69 6.79 16.57
CA LYS A 147 4.14 6.77 16.87
C LYS A 147 4.76 5.46 16.41
N GLY A 148 5.91 5.58 15.73
CA GLY A 148 6.66 4.42 15.23
C GLY A 148 5.94 3.64 14.12
N MET A 149 4.89 4.19 13.51
CA MET A 149 4.15 3.54 12.43
C MET A 149 4.89 3.58 11.09
N ALA A 150 5.65 4.65 10.84
CA ALA A 150 6.44 4.86 9.63
C ALA A 150 7.49 5.94 9.91
N ASP A 151 8.45 6.12 9.00
CA ASP A 151 9.41 7.22 9.07
C ASP A 151 8.72 8.57 8.80
N PHE A 152 7.75 8.56 7.87
CA PHE A 152 6.89 9.70 7.58
C PHE A 152 5.42 9.30 7.51
N LEU A 153 4.56 10.18 8.01
CA LEU A 153 3.11 10.01 7.95
C LEU A 153 2.49 11.13 7.12
N VAL A 154 1.64 10.74 6.17
CA VAL A 154 0.80 11.65 5.41
C VAL A 154 -0.62 11.51 5.93
N LEU A 155 -1.11 12.55 6.60
CA LEU A 155 -2.47 12.57 7.13
C LEU A 155 -3.45 12.99 6.03
N THR A 156 -4.42 12.13 5.73
CA THR A 156 -5.46 12.40 4.72
C THR A 156 -6.79 12.72 5.38
N ASP A 157 -7.63 13.54 4.76
CA ASP A 157 -8.96 13.86 5.30
C ASP A 157 -9.89 12.66 5.18
N ALA A 158 -10.25 12.05 6.33
CA ALA A 158 -11.13 10.89 6.37
C ALA A 158 -12.58 11.19 5.92
N THR A 159 -12.96 12.47 5.83
CA THR A 159 -14.28 12.89 5.37
C THR A 159 -14.39 12.98 3.85
N VAL A 160 -13.25 12.91 3.15
CA VAL A 160 -13.23 12.84 1.68
C VAL A 160 -13.52 11.40 1.24
N PRO A 161 -14.44 11.18 0.28
CA PRO A 161 -14.70 9.84 -0.26
C PRO A 161 -13.43 9.17 -0.78
N ARG A 162 -13.25 7.88 -0.49
CA ARG A 162 -12.06 7.11 -0.91
C ARG A 162 -11.93 6.96 -2.42
N SER A 163 -13.04 7.07 -3.14
CA SER A 163 -13.10 7.14 -4.59
C SER A 163 -13.63 8.50 -4.98
N PHE A 164 -12.88 9.24 -5.79
CA PHE A 164 -13.48 10.27 -6.60
C PHE A 164 -14.19 9.55 -7.75
N ASP A 165 -15.48 9.82 -7.95
CA ASP A 165 -16.11 9.56 -9.25
C ASP A 165 -15.44 10.50 -10.26
N VAL A 166 -14.29 10.07 -10.79
CA VAL A 166 -13.67 10.73 -11.91
C VAL A 166 -14.55 10.39 -13.10
N THR A 167 -15.46 11.29 -13.45
CA THR A 167 -16.01 11.31 -14.79
C THR A 167 -14.84 11.61 -15.72
N HIS A 168 -14.15 10.56 -16.17
CA HIS A 168 -13.16 10.70 -17.22
C HIS A 168 -13.88 11.30 -18.43
N PRO A 169 -13.50 12.50 -18.91
CA PRO A 169 -13.99 12.95 -20.19
C PRO A 169 -13.51 11.95 -21.24
N ILE A 170 -14.48 11.23 -21.83
CA ILE A 170 -14.27 10.34 -22.98
C ILE A 170 -14.06 11.22 -24.21
#